data_AF-A0A961B5P0-F1
#
_entry.id   AF-A0A961B5P0-F1
#
_cell.length_a   1.000
_cell.length_b   1.000
_cell.length_c   1.000
_cell.angle_alpha   90.00
_cell.angle_beta   90.00
_cell.angle_gamma   90.00
#
_symmetry.space_group_name_H-M   'P 1'
#
loop_
_entity.id
_entity.type
_entity.pdbx_description
1 polymer ?
#
loop_
_entity_poly.entity_id
_entity_poly.type
_entity_poly.pdbx_seq_one_letter_code
_entity_poly.pdbx_strand_id
1 'polypeptide(L)'
;QPADGFGDFTFGNVTRDSVFDATEHPAFLRMLADIENGNRRCAATCAYWEHCGGASPSNKFFENGAFDSAETRHCRCMIQMPMDIVLADLEAGLDVPARTETFPATVTQTAN
;
A
#
# COMPACT_ATOMS: atom_id res chain seq x y z
N GLN A 1 -16.81 -7.78 -3.61
CA GLN A 1 -17.28 -6.49 -4.13
C GLN A 1 -17.04 -6.52 -5.62
N PRO A 2 -17.99 -6.15 -6.50
CA PRO A 2 -17.68 -6.00 -7.92
C PRO A 2 -16.59 -4.93 -8.05
N ALA A 3 -15.53 -5.23 -8.79
CA ALA A 3 -14.50 -4.24 -9.07
C ALA A 3 -15.03 -3.32 -10.17
N ASP A 4 -15.85 -2.35 -9.78
CA ASP A 4 -16.39 -1.36 -10.71
C ASP A 4 -15.22 -0.67 -11.42
N GLY A 5 -15.16 -0.88 -12.73
CA GLY A 5 -14.07 -0.42 -13.56
C GLY A 5 -12.88 -1.36 -13.69
N PHE A 6 -12.79 -2.55 -13.08
CA PHE A 6 -11.70 -3.53 -13.36
C PHE A 6 -12.19 -4.91 -13.80
N GLY A 7 -13.50 -5.16 -13.75
CA GLY A 7 -14.08 -6.44 -14.16
C GLY A 7 -13.73 -7.55 -13.17
N ASP A 8 -13.24 -8.67 -13.68
CA ASP A 8 -12.85 -9.87 -12.93
C ASP A 8 -11.32 -10.00 -12.75
N PHE A 9 -10.56 -8.95 -13.06
CA PHE A 9 -9.09 -8.95 -13.12
C PHE A 9 -8.51 -9.95 -14.14
N THR A 10 -9.29 -10.30 -15.16
CA THR A 10 -8.78 -11.04 -16.33
C THR A 10 -8.24 -10.06 -17.37
N PHE A 11 -7.00 -10.30 -17.81
CA PHE A 11 -6.30 -9.43 -18.78
C PHE A 11 -5.94 -10.15 -20.10
N GLY A 12 -6.28 -11.44 -20.24
CA GLY A 12 -6.01 -12.24 -21.43
C GLY A 12 -6.02 -13.73 -21.14
N ASN A 13 -5.67 -14.55 -22.14
CA ASN A 13 -5.59 -16.00 -22.02
C ASN A 13 -4.32 -16.55 -22.68
N VAL A 14 -3.38 -17.06 -21.88
CA VAL A 14 -2.08 -17.57 -22.36
C VAL A 14 -2.13 -18.73 -23.35
N THR A 15 -3.29 -19.38 -23.52
CA THR A 15 -3.49 -20.42 -24.55
C THR A 15 -3.78 -19.85 -25.94
N ARG A 16 -4.13 -18.56 -26.01
CA ARG A 16 -4.52 -17.84 -27.24
C ARG A 16 -3.67 -16.59 -27.49
N ASP A 17 -3.20 -15.97 -26.42
CA ASP A 17 -2.56 -14.66 -26.41
C ASP A 17 -1.13 -14.76 -25.82
N SER A 18 -0.30 -13.77 -26.09
CA SER A 18 1.00 -13.64 -25.42
C SER A 18 0.84 -13.04 -24.02
N VAL A 19 1.81 -13.27 -23.13
CA VAL A 19 1.84 -12.59 -21.82
C VAL A 19 2.01 -11.07 -21.98
N PHE A 20 2.63 -10.61 -23.07
CA PHE A 20 2.81 -9.19 -23.34
C PHE A 20 1.49 -8.52 -23.72
N ASP A 21 0.58 -9.24 -24.37
CA ASP A 21 -0.74 -8.72 -24.75
C ASP A 21 -1.55 -8.30 -23.50
N ALA A 22 -1.37 -9.02 -22.39
CA ALA A 22 -1.98 -8.66 -21.11
C ALA A 22 -1.48 -7.31 -20.56
N THR A 23 -0.23 -6.93 -20.87
CA THR A 23 0.34 -5.64 -20.45
C THR A 23 -0.22 -4.46 -21.21
N GLU A 24 -0.81 -4.71 -22.39
CA GLU A 24 -1.49 -3.72 -23.22
C GLU A 24 -3.00 -3.67 -22.95
N HIS A 25 -3.53 -4.60 -22.14
CA HIS A 25 -4.95 -4.70 -21.85
C HIS A 25 -5.46 -3.42 -21.13
N PRO A 26 -6.56 -2.80 -21.58
CA PRO A 26 -7.03 -1.53 -21.01
C PRO A 26 -7.34 -1.58 -19.50
N ALA A 27 -7.81 -2.72 -19.00
CA ALA A 27 -8.06 -2.90 -17.56
C ALA A 27 -6.76 -3.03 -16.75
N PHE A 28 -5.72 -3.66 -17.33
CA PHE A 28 -4.41 -3.75 -16.69
C PHE A 28 -3.75 -2.39 -16.60
N LEU A 29 -3.74 -1.63 -17.70
CA LEU A 29 -3.14 -0.29 -17.74
C LEU A 29 -3.81 0.67 -16.76
N ARG A 30 -5.14 0.64 -16.64
CA ARG A 30 -5.88 1.43 -15.63
C ARG A 30 -5.52 1.00 -14.21
N MET A 31 -5.43 -0.31 -13.96
CA MET A 31 -5.08 -0.83 -12.64
C MET A 31 -3.67 -0.40 -12.26
N LEU A 32 -2.71 -0.51 -13.19
CA LEU A 32 -1.34 -0.08 -12.99
C LEU A 32 -1.27 1.42 -12.69
N ALA A 33 -1.98 2.26 -13.44
CA ALA A 33 -2.02 3.70 -13.21
C ALA A 33 -2.55 4.04 -11.79
N ASP A 34 -3.61 3.37 -11.34
CA ASP A 34 -4.15 3.61 -10.00
C ASP A 34 -3.23 3.09 -8.89
N ILE A 35 -2.53 1.98 -9.12
CA ILE A 35 -1.50 1.47 -8.21
C ILE A 35 -0.35 2.49 -8.08
N GLU A 36 0.11 3.05 -9.19
CA GLU A 36 1.16 4.07 -9.20
C GLU A 36 0.72 5.37 -8.51
N ASN A 37 -0.53 5.80 -8.71
CA ASN A 37 -1.12 6.92 -7.98
C ASN A 37 -1.11 6.63 -6.46
N GLY A 38 -1.58 5.45 -6.06
CA GLY A 38 -1.56 5.03 -4.66
C GLY A 38 -0.16 4.94 -4.06
N ASN A 39 0.84 4.55 -4.85
CA ASN A 39 2.24 4.54 -4.42
C ASN A 39 2.78 5.96 -4.25
N ARG A 40 2.46 6.89 -5.15
CA ARG A 40 2.78 8.32 -4.99
C ARG A 40 2.16 8.91 -3.73
N ARG A 41 0.92 8.54 -3.40
CA ARG A 41 0.30 8.93 -2.12
C ARG A 41 1.08 8.40 -0.93
N CYS A 42 1.42 7.11 -0.93
CA CYS A 42 2.24 6.53 0.14
C CYS A 42 3.60 7.24 0.27
N ALA A 43 4.28 7.53 -0.84
CA ALA A 43 5.54 8.26 -0.84
C ALA A 43 5.42 9.68 -0.24
N ALA A 44 4.29 10.34 -0.47
CA ALA A 44 4.04 11.69 0.03
C ALA A 44 3.60 11.74 1.50
N THR A 45 2.95 10.68 2.02
CA THR A 45 2.26 10.75 3.33
C THR A 45 2.70 9.72 4.36
N CYS A 46 3.34 8.62 3.97
CA CYS A 46 3.67 7.52 4.88
C CYS A 46 5.15 7.57 5.30
N ALA A 47 5.42 7.70 6.59
CA ALA A 47 6.81 7.67 7.07
C ALA A 47 7.51 6.32 6.94
N TYR A 48 6.75 5.25 6.69
CA TYR A 48 7.28 3.91 6.45
C TYR A 48 7.53 3.65 4.97
N TRP A 49 7.36 4.66 4.10
CA TRP A 49 7.55 4.52 2.65
C TRP A 49 8.91 3.94 2.29
N GLU A 50 9.99 4.46 2.88
CA GLU A 50 11.36 4.02 2.61
C GLU A 50 11.60 2.54 2.95
N HIS A 51 10.79 1.97 3.85
CA HIS A 51 10.85 0.56 4.19
C HIS A 51 9.87 -0.31 3.36
N CYS A 52 8.65 0.19 3.12
CA CYS A 52 7.54 -0.60 2.58
C CYS A 52 7.30 -0.42 1.07
N GLY A 53 7.56 0.76 0.51
CA GLY A 53 7.35 1.05 -0.92
C GLY A 53 5.90 0.95 -1.41
N GLY A 54 4.91 0.87 -0.51
CA GLY A 54 3.48 0.75 -0.89
C GLY A 54 3.06 -0.65 -1.35
N ALA A 55 3.81 -1.69 -0.95
CA ALA A 55 3.84 -3.04 -1.51
C ALA A 55 2.51 -3.81 -1.74
N SER A 56 1.38 -3.42 -1.15
CA SER A 56 0.15 -4.24 -1.18
C SER A 56 -1.06 -3.56 -1.87
N PRO A 57 -1.08 -3.49 -3.21
CA PRO A 57 -2.25 -3.07 -3.99
C PRO A 57 -3.55 -3.80 -3.67
N SER A 58 -3.47 -5.12 -3.45
CA SER A 58 -4.65 -5.94 -3.15
C SER A 58 -5.31 -5.49 -1.85
N ASN A 59 -4.53 -5.25 -0.80
CA ASN A 59 -5.04 -4.77 0.48
C ASN A 59 -5.67 -3.37 0.34
N LYS A 60 -5.04 -2.46 -0.42
CA LYS A 60 -5.64 -1.16 -0.71
C LYS A 60 -7.00 -1.30 -1.38
N PHE A 61 -7.09 -2.16 -2.39
CA PHE A 61 -8.35 -2.38 -3.10
C PHE A 61 -9.42 -3.06 -2.24
N PHE A 62 -9.09 -4.13 -1.53
CA PHE A 62 -10.08 -4.89 -0.76
C PHE A 62 -10.47 -4.23 0.56
N GLU A 63 -9.62 -3.39 1.14
CA GLU A 63 -9.93 -2.66 2.38
C GLU A 63 -10.55 -1.28 2.10
N ASN A 64 -10.01 -0.53 1.12
CA ASN A 64 -10.41 0.86 0.86
C ASN A 64 -11.29 1.00 -0.39
N GLY A 65 -11.46 -0.05 -1.20
CA GLY A 65 -12.21 -0.02 -2.45
C GLY A 65 -11.45 0.60 -3.63
N ALA A 66 -10.20 1.02 -3.46
CA ALA A 66 -9.42 1.70 -4.50
C ALA A 66 -7.92 1.41 -4.40
N PHE A 67 -7.27 1.22 -5.55
CA PHE A 67 -5.80 1.14 -5.64
C PHE A 67 -5.13 2.49 -5.39
N ASP A 68 -5.77 3.59 -5.82
CA ASP A 68 -5.36 4.97 -5.55
C ASP A 68 -5.71 5.40 -4.11
N SER A 69 -5.23 4.64 -3.14
CA SER A 69 -5.37 4.92 -1.72
C SER A 69 -4.06 4.73 -0.98
N ALA A 70 -3.99 5.27 0.23
CA ALA A 70 -2.89 5.11 1.16
C ALA A 70 -3.42 4.65 2.51
N GLU A 71 -2.54 3.97 3.25
CA GLU A 71 -2.80 3.25 4.51
C GLU A 71 -3.94 2.23 4.42
N THR A 72 -3.67 1.03 4.94
CA THR A 72 -4.68 0.01 5.18
C THR A 72 -4.49 -0.56 6.58
N ARG A 73 -5.42 -1.36 7.07
CA ARG A 73 -5.27 -2.11 8.33
C ARG A 73 -4.07 -3.05 8.24
N HIS A 74 -3.82 -3.66 7.09
CA HIS A 74 -2.59 -4.43 6.89
C HIS A 74 -1.33 -3.58 7.08
N CYS A 75 -1.27 -2.37 6.52
CA CYS A 75 -0.13 -1.46 6.75
C CYS A 75 0.10 -1.24 8.24
N ARG A 76 -0.95 -0.91 8.98
CA ARG A 76 -0.86 -0.65 10.43
C ARG A 76 -0.37 -1.88 11.20
N CYS A 77 -1.03 -3.02 11.00
CA CYS A 77 -0.79 -4.21 11.82
C CYS A 77 0.49 -4.96 11.46
N MET A 78 0.88 -4.98 10.18
CA MET A 78 1.97 -5.83 9.72
C MET A 78 3.26 -5.07 9.43
N ILE A 79 3.18 -3.75 9.23
CA ILE A 79 4.36 -2.92 8.90
C ILE A 79 4.63 -1.91 10.01
N GLN A 80 3.69 -0.99 10.26
CA GLN A 80 3.91 0.15 11.15
C GLN A 80 4.11 -0.31 12.60
N MET A 81 3.15 -1.04 13.16
CA MET A 81 3.20 -1.48 14.57
C MET A 81 4.42 -2.36 14.88
N PRO A 82 4.77 -3.39 14.07
CA PRO A 82 5.97 -4.18 14.35
C PRO A 82 7.25 -3.36 14.25
N MET A 83 7.34 -2.44 13.28
CA MET A 83 8.50 -1.56 13.12
C MET A 83 8.66 -0.65 14.34
N ASP A 84 7.57 -0.03 14.80
CA ASP A 84 7.57 0.81 16.00
C ASP A 84 8.06 0.05 17.24
N ILE A 85 7.51 -1.15 17.47
CA ILE A 85 7.83 -1.96 18.65
C ILE A 85 9.30 -2.36 18.64
N VAL A 86 9.80 -2.89 17.51
CA VAL A 86 11.19 -3.35 17.40
C VAL A 86 12.16 -2.18 17.49
N LEU A 87 11.86 -1.06 16.85
CA LEU A 87 12.73 0.11 16.87
C LEU A 87 12.83 0.72 18.27
N ALA A 88 11.71 0.80 18.99
CA ALA A 88 11.69 1.28 20.37
C ALA A 88 12.53 0.39 21.31
N ASP A 89 12.44 -0.94 21.16
CA ASP A 89 13.24 -1.89 21.96
C ASP A 89 14.74 -1.76 21.67
N LEU A 90 15.12 -1.65 20.39
CA LEU A 90 16.51 -1.46 19.98
C LEU A 90 17.09 -0.13 20.48
N GLU A 91 16.33 0.97 20.39
CA GLU A 91 16.76 2.28 20.88
C GLU A 91 16.99 2.27 22.39
N ALA A 92 16.09 1.65 23.14
CA ALA A 92 16.23 1.48 24.59
C ALA A 92 17.46 0.64 24.95
N GLY A 93 17.72 -0.45 24.22
CA GLY A 93 18.88 -1.31 24.46
C GLY A 93 20.24 -0.70 24.10
N LEU A 94 20.24 0.35 23.26
CA LEU A 94 21.45 1.04 22.80
C LEU A 94 21.68 2.40 23.50
N ASP A 95 20.91 2.73 24.54
CA ASP A 95 20.92 4.02 25.23
C ASP A 95 20.76 5.22 24.26
N VAL A 96 20.03 5.02 23.16
CA VAL A 96 19.67 6.10 22.23
C VAL A 96 18.52 6.88 22.87
N PRO A 97 18.62 8.21 23.02
CA PRO A 97 17.54 8.99 23.63
C PRO A 97 16.24 8.79 22.84
N ALA A 98 15.16 8.47 23.55
CA ALA A 98 13.85 8.28 22.96
C ALA A 98 13.49 9.50 22.09
N ARG A 99 13.06 9.23 20.85
CA ARG A 99 12.62 10.32 19.95
C ARG A 99 11.53 11.14 20.63
N THR A 100 11.70 12.46 20.56
CA THR A 100 10.72 13.44 21.08
C THR A 100 9.46 13.52 20.20
N GLU A 101 9.55 13.03 18.96
CA GLU A 101 8.42 12.90 18.04
C GLU A 101 8.15 11.42 17.76
N THR A 102 6.88 11.02 17.87
CA THR A 102 6.44 9.72 17.38
C THR A 102 6.67 9.68 15.87
N PHE A 103 7.40 8.68 15.39
CA PHE A 103 7.46 8.34 13.96
C PHE A 103 6.00 8.22 13.49
N PRO A 104 5.55 9.00 12.50
CA PRO A 104 4.24 9.64 12.57
C PRO A 104 3.11 8.62 12.59
N ALA A 105 2.38 8.66 13.69
CA ALA A 105 1.07 8.04 13.87
C ALA A 105 -0.06 9.04 13.56
N THR A 106 0.14 10.02 12.68
CA THR A 106 -0.95 10.94 12.30
C THR A 106 -1.67 10.44 11.06
N VAL A 107 -2.48 9.40 11.25
CA VAL A 107 -3.73 9.31 10.49
C VAL A 107 -4.82 9.79 11.41
N THR A 108 -5.23 11.04 11.16
CA THR A 108 -6.51 11.56 11.63
C THR A 108 -7.58 10.61 11.10
N GLN A 109 -8.12 9.79 12.00
CA GLN A 109 -9.32 9.02 11.74
C GLN A 109 -10.46 10.03 11.51
N THR A 110 -10.73 10.39 10.27
CA THR A 110 -12.01 11.02 9.92
C THR A 110 -13.08 9.97 10.14
N ALA A 111 -13.80 10.12 11.26
CA ALA A 111 -15.05 9.44 11.51
C ALA A 111 -16.04 9.79 10.39
N ASN A 112 -16.63 8.76 9.77
CA ASN A 112 -17.88 8.87 9.04
C ASN A 112 -19.04 8.64 10.00
#